data_AF-A0A4Y9T224-F1
#
_entry.id   AF-A0A4Y9T224-F1
#
_cell.length_a   1.000
_cell.length_b   1.000
_cell.length_c   1.000
_cell.angle_alpha   90.00
_cell.angle_beta   90.00
_cell.angle_gamma   90.00
#
_symmetry.space_group_name_H-M   'P 1'
#
loop_
_entity.id
_entity.type
_entity.pdbx_description
1 polymer ?
#
loop_
_entity_poly.entity_id
_entity_poly.type
_entity_poly.pdbx_seq_one_letter_code
_entity_poly.pdbx_strand_id
1 'polypeptide(L)'
;MAGQKTFINNTPRDISLTLSIRAGDNPANTAGQQTITIRANSQARVTYGNDSNIYLNGLSVVAVGEDGVFGEQEFVVTRGAPIDNLLNMNSVVVLNGGFVQLTSHN
;
A
#
# COMPACT_ATOMS: atom_id res chain seq x y z
N MET A 1 -15.60 0.17 -10.64
CA MET A 1 -14.71 1.35 -10.58
C MET A 1 -13.39 0.91 -9.99
N ALA A 2 -12.25 1.36 -10.55
CA ALA A 2 -10.93 1.09 -10.00
C ALA A 2 -10.81 1.59 -8.55
N GLY A 3 -10.00 0.89 -7.74
CA GLY A 3 -9.72 1.28 -6.36
C GLY A 3 -8.90 2.56 -6.30
N GLN A 4 -9.08 3.36 -5.25
CA GLN A 4 -8.33 4.59 -5.06
C GLN A 4 -7.88 4.76 -3.62
N LYS A 5 -6.61 5.14 -3.45
CA LYS A 5 -6.00 5.38 -2.14
C LYS A 5 -5.12 6.60 -2.14
N THR A 6 -5.03 7.24 -0.99
CA THR A 6 -4.06 8.30 -0.72
C THR A 6 -2.99 7.75 0.20
N PHE A 7 -1.73 7.86 -0.23
CA PHE A 7 -0.57 7.48 0.56
C PHE A 7 0.16 8.73 1.00
N ILE A 8 0.42 8.86 2.29
CA ILE A 8 1.11 10.02 2.89
C ILE A 8 2.46 9.53 3.41
N ASN A 9 3.54 10.08 2.87
CA ASN A 9 4.90 9.82 3.32
C ASN A 9 5.35 10.95 4.26
N ASN A 10 5.35 10.69 5.56
CA ASN A 10 5.86 11.61 6.57
C ASN A 10 7.35 11.36 6.89
N THR A 11 8.02 10.52 6.12
CA THR A 11 9.46 10.26 6.30
C THR A 11 10.29 11.28 5.53
N PRO A 12 11.53 11.53 5.96
CA PRO A 12 12.45 12.41 5.24
C PRO A 12 13.06 11.75 3.98
N ARG A 13 12.56 10.58 3.55
CA ARG A 13 13.12 9.79 2.46
C ARG A 13 12.06 9.53 1.40
N ASP A 14 12.49 9.41 0.15
CA ASP A 14 11.61 8.95 -0.91
C ASP A 14 11.28 7.46 -0.70
N ILE A 15 10.01 7.13 -0.87
CA ILE A 15 9.49 5.79 -0.68
C ILE A 15 9.07 5.20 -2.02
N SER A 16 9.58 4.01 -2.33
CA SER A 16 9.03 3.14 -3.38
C SER A 16 7.95 2.26 -2.76
N LEU A 17 6.70 2.42 -3.20
CA LEU A 17 5.55 1.65 -2.75
C LEU A 17 5.07 0.75 -3.88
N THR A 18 5.01 -0.55 -3.63
CA THR A 18 4.45 -1.54 -4.55
C THR A 18 3.15 -2.08 -3.99
N LEU A 19 2.05 -1.89 -4.72
CA LEU A 19 0.73 -2.43 -4.43
C LEU A 19 0.56 -3.76 -5.14
N SER A 20 0.12 -4.79 -4.43
CA SER A 20 -0.30 -6.06 -5.03
C SER A 20 -1.81 -6.09 -5.18
N ILE A 21 -2.30 -6.08 -6.42
CA ILE A 21 -3.72 -5.97 -6.75
C ILE A 21 -4.35 -7.37 -6.77
N ARG A 22 -5.45 -7.56 -6.04
CA ARG A 22 -6.19 -8.83 -5.99
C ARG A 22 -6.98 -9.05 -7.28
N ALA A 23 -6.99 -10.28 -7.78
CA ALA A 23 -7.88 -10.69 -8.85
C ALA A 23 -9.21 -11.20 -8.27
N GLY A 24 -10.27 -10.38 -8.36
CA GLY A 24 -11.57 -10.65 -7.74
C GLY A 24 -11.53 -10.65 -6.21
N ASP A 25 -12.33 -11.50 -5.57
CA ASP A 25 -12.51 -11.51 -4.10
C ASP A 25 -11.54 -12.44 -3.34
N ASN A 26 -10.88 -13.38 -4.03
CA ASN A 26 -10.03 -14.39 -3.39
C ASN A 26 -8.60 -13.86 -3.17
N PRO A 27 -8.10 -13.77 -1.93
CA PRO A 27 -6.74 -13.30 -1.64
C PRO A 27 -5.62 -14.14 -2.27
N ALA A 28 -5.88 -15.41 -2.62
CA ALA A 28 -4.90 -16.25 -3.31
C ALA A 28 -4.63 -15.80 -4.76
N ASN A 29 -5.51 -14.98 -5.35
CA ASN A 29 -5.42 -14.57 -6.74
C ASN A 29 -4.87 -13.14 -6.85
N THR A 30 -3.85 -12.95 -7.69
CA THR A 30 -3.22 -11.63 -7.94
C THR A 30 -3.43 -11.23 -9.39
N ALA A 31 -3.96 -10.03 -9.62
CA ALA A 31 -4.20 -9.45 -10.95
C ALA A 31 -2.95 -8.74 -11.51
N GLY A 32 -2.08 -8.26 -10.63
CA GLY A 32 -0.87 -7.54 -11.01
C GLY A 32 -0.28 -6.75 -9.85
N GLN A 33 0.76 -5.98 -10.15
CA GLN A 33 1.39 -5.08 -9.21
C GLN A 33 1.53 -3.68 -9.81
N GLN A 34 1.51 -2.67 -8.94
CA GLN A 34 1.71 -1.28 -9.33
C GLN A 34 2.69 -0.63 -8.37
N THR A 35 3.81 -0.15 -8.91
CA THR A 35 4.84 0.53 -8.14
C THR A 35 4.77 2.03 -8.38
N ILE A 36 4.89 2.80 -7.31
CA ILE A 36 4.96 4.26 -7.34
C ILE A 36 6.07 4.75 -6.43
N THR A 37 6.52 5.99 -6.67
CA THR A 37 7.41 6.69 -5.75
C THR A 37 6.67 7.84 -5.08
N ILE A 38 6.73 7.91 -3.75
CA ILE A 38 6.18 9.00 -2.96
C ILE A 38 7.36 9.77 -2.38
N ARG A 39 7.48 11.04 -2.77
CA ARG A 39 8.57 11.89 -2.29
C ARG A 39 8.51 12.07 -0.77
N ALA A 40 9.67 12.33 -0.17
CA ALA A 40 9.78 12.69 1.24
C ALA A 40 8.79 13.80 1.62
N ASN A 41 8.15 13.66 2.78
CA ASN A 41 7.17 14.62 3.33
C ASN A 41 6.05 15.01 2.35
N SER A 42 5.59 14.07 1.52
CA SER A 42 4.61 14.31 0.47
C SER A 42 3.53 13.24 0.45
N GLN A 43 2.49 13.46 -0.36
CA GLN A 43 1.41 12.50 -0.54
C GLN A 43 1.15 12.21 -2.01
N ALA A 44 0.70 11.00 -2.29
CA ALA A 44 0.31 10.55 -3.63
C ALA A 44 -1.09 9.94 -3.58
N ARG A 45 -1.97 10.38 -4.49
CA ARG A 45 -3.25 9.72 -4.74
C ARG A 45 -3.09 8.75 -5.89
N VAL A 46 -3.48 7.50 -5.66
CA VAL A 46 -3.17 6.37 -6.53
C VAL A 46 -4.46 5.66 -6.88
N THR A 47 -4.73 5.56 -8.17
CA THR A 47 -5.76 4.68 -8.70
C THR A 47 -5.08 3.34 -9.04
N TYR A 48 -5.68 2.24 -8.62
CA TYR A 48 -5.17 0.88 -8.83
C TYR A 48 -6.28 -0.07 -9.27
N GLY A 49 -5.88 -1.13 -9.97
CA GLY A 49 -6.80 -2.17 -10.42
C GLY A 49 -7.80 -1.66 -11.47
N ASN A 50 -9.00 -2.23 -11.47
CA ASN A 50 -10.06 -1.93 -12.42
C ASN A 50 -11.44 -2.23 -11.80
N ASP A 51 -12.49 -2.25 -12.63
CA ASP A 51 -13.86 -2.48 -12.16
C ASP A 51 -14.12 -3.83 -11.50
N SER A 52 -13.26 -4.83 -11.77
CA SER A 52 -13.36 -6.18 -11.22
C SER A 52 -12.30 -6.45 -10.13
N ASN A 53 -11.22 -5.69 -10.11
CA ASN A 53 -10.05 -5.90 -9.26
C ASN A 53 -9.85 -4.70 -8.32
N ILE A 54 -10.77 -4.56 -7.37
CA ILE A 54 -10.85 -3.37 -6.49
C ILE A 54 -10.08 -3.54 -5.17
N TYR A 55 -9.64 -4.76 -4.85
CA TYR A 55 -8.97 -5.07 -3.59
C TYR A 55 -7.46 -5.19 -3.75
N LEU A 56 -6.76 -5.02 -2.62
CA LEU A 56 -5.33 -5.26 -2.49
C LEU A 56 -5.06 -6.56 -1.74
N ASN A 57 -4.09 -7.32 -2.23
CA ASN A 57 -3.50 -8.47 -1.55
C ASN A 57 -2.33 -8.09 -0.67
N GLY A 58 -1.77 -6.90 -0.83
CA GLY A 58 -0.62 -6.52 -0.04
C GLY A 58 0.00 -5.21 -0.50
N LEU A 59 0.94 -4.76 0.31
CA LEU A 59 1.75 -3.60 0.04
C LEU A 59 3.21 -3.93 0.39
N SER A 60 4.14 -3.39 -0.38
CA SER A 60 5.56 -3.38 -0.04
C SER A 60 6.07 -1.95 -0.10
N VAL A 61 6.83 -1.57 0.91
CA VAL A 61 7.44 -0.25 1.07
C VAL A 61 8.94 -0.47 1.09
N VAL A 62 9.66 0.26 0.25
CA VAL A 62 11.12 0.30 0.25
C VAL A 62 11.57 1.74 0.29
N ALA A 63 12.42 2.08 1.26
CA ALA A 63 13.05 3.39 1.38
C ALA A 63 14.57 3.20 1.42
N VAL A 64 15.27 3.93 0.56
CA VAL A 64 16.74 3.97 0.58
C VAL A 64 17.16 5.24 1.31
N GLY A 65 18.12 5.14 2.22
CA GLY A 65 18.85 6.33 2.66
C GLY A 65 20.29 6.02 2.99
N GLU A 66 20.97 6.98 3.63
CA GLU A 66 22.43 7.02 3.70
C GLU A 66 23.06 5.77 4.31
N ASP A 67 22.48 5.23 5.39
CA ASP A 67 23.04 4.08 6.12
C ASP A 67 22.50 2.72 5.66
N GLY A 68 21.54 2.68 4.71
CA GLY A 68 20.97 1.41 4.25
C GLY A 68 19.58 1.49 3.63
N VAL A 69 19.09 0.31 3.26
CA VAL A 69 17.77 0.08 2.67
C VAL A 69 16.82 -0.44 3.75
N PHE A 70 15.67 0.21 3.87
CA PHE A 70 14.58 -0.18 4.76
C PHE A 70 13.47 -0.74 3.90
N GLY A 71 12.97 -1.91 4.25
CA GLY A 71 11.93 -2.60 3.50
C GLY A 71 10.91 -3.21 4.45
N GLU A 72 9.63 -2.98 4.18
CA GLU A 72 8.52 -3.62 4.88
C GLU A 72 7.53 -4.16 3.85
N GLN A 73 6.95 -5.32 4.12
CA GLN A 73 6.00 -5.96 3.23
C GLN A 73 4.96 -6.71 4.03
N GLU A 74 3.70 -6.46 3.69
CA GLU A 74 2.56 -7.15 4.29
C GLU A 74 1.64 -7.70 3.21
N PHE A 75 1.16 -8.92 3.43
CA PHE A 75 0.24 -9.60 2.52
C PHE A 75 -0.97 -10.16 3.26
N VAL A 76 -2.10 -10.08 2.59
CA VAL A 76 -3.37 -10.69 2.98
C VAL A 76 -3.34 -12.17 2.57
N VAL A 77 -3.24 -13.04 3.57
CA VAL A 77 -3.42 -14.49 3.38
C VAL A 77 -4.88 -14.90 3.57
N THR A 78 -5.61 -14.19 4.43
CA THR A 78 -7.00 -14.50 4.78
C THR A 78 -7.87 -13.26 4.64
N ARG A 79 -9.00 -13.38 3.94
CA ARG A 79 -9.98 -12.30 3.78
C ARG A 79 -10.56 -11.93 5.15
N GLY A 80 -10.73 -10.63 5.42
CA GLY A 80 -11.23 -10.10 6.67
C GLY A 80 -10.22 -10.05 7.81
N ALA A 81 -8.97 -10.49 7.58
CA ALA A 81 -7.89 -10.31 8.54
C ALA A 81 -7.61 -8.80 8.78
N PRO A 82 -6.96 -8.43 9.90
CA PRO A 82 -6.69 -7.02 10.20
C PRO A 82 -6.02 -6.27 9.05
N ILE A 83 -5.03 -6.89 8.38
CA ILE A 83 -4.37 -6.31 7.21
C ILE A 83 -5.29 -6.18 5.98
N ASP A 84 -6.21 -7.14 5.78
CA ASP A 84 -7.19 -7.06 4.68
C ASP A 84 -8.12 -5.87 4.89
N ASN A 85 -8.63 -5.70 6.11
CA ASN A 85 -9.52 -4.59 6.45
C ASN A 85 -8.78 -3.26 6.37
N LEU A 86 -7.55 -3.21 6.88
CA LEU A 86 -6.72 -2.03 6.80
C LEU A 86 -6.49 -1.60 5.34
N LEU A 87 -6.17 -2.56 4.48
CA LEU A 87 -5.95 -2.33 3.06
C LEU A 87 -7.22 -2.07 2.27
N ASN A 88 -8.37 -2.64 2.62
CA ASN A 88 -9.54 -2.62 1.73
C ASN A 88 -10.74 -1.83 2.28
N MET A 89 -10.73 -1.44 3.55
CA MET A 89 -11.80 -0.64 4.17
C MET A 89 -11.42 0.82 4.41
N ASN A 90 -10.21 1.22 4.04
CA ASN A 90 -9.73 2.57 4.29
C ASN A 90 -9.22 3.23 3.00
N SER A 91 -9.31 4.56 2.93
CA SER A 91 -8.89 5.31 1.74
C SER A 91 -7.52 5.97 1.91
N VAL A 92 -7.03 6.12 3.15
CA VAL A 92 -5.76 6.77 3.46
C VAL A 92 -4.81 5.80 4.15
N VAL A 93 -3.55 5.82 3.73
CA VAL A 93 -2.44 5.10 4.36
C VAL A 93 -1.33 6.09 4.67
N VAL A 94 -0.89 6.12 5.92
CA VAL A 94 0.20 6.99 6.37
C VAL A 94 1.45 6.16 6.59
N LEU A 95 2.60 6.69 6.19
CA LEU A 95 3.92 6.08 6.35
C LEU A 95 4.73 6.99 7.28
N ASN A 96 5.02 6.51 8.49
CA ASN A 96 5.75 7.25 9.53
C ASN A 96 7.13 6.63 9.78
N GLY A 97 8.01 7.33 10.50
CA GLY A 97 9.43 6.99 10.65
C GLY A 97 9.71 5.52 10.98
N GLY A 98 10.53 4.87 10.14
CA GLY A 98 11.13 3.55 10.34
C GLY A 98 10.18 2.33 10.36
N PHE A 99 8.89 2.57 10.62
CA PHE A 99 7.84 1.57 10.71
C PHE A 99 6.64 2.09 9.94
N VAL A 100 6.13 1.30 9.01
CA VAL A 100 4.88 1.60 8.32
C VAL A 100 3.74 1.48 9.35
N GLN A 101 3.54 2.54 10.14
CA GLN A 101 2.35 2.70 10.98
C GLN A 101 1.20 3.02 10.04
N LEU A 102 0.56 1.96 9.53
CA LEU A 102 -0.61 2.02 8.70
C LEU A 102 -1.79 2.56 9.51
N THR A 103 -1.79 3.86 9.80
CA THR A 103 -2.93 4.52 10.42
C THR A 103 -3.88 4.92 9.32
N SER A 104 -5.00 4.24 9.29
CA SER A 104 -5.99 4.39 8.25
C SER A 104 -7.11 5.28 8.78
N HIS A 105 -7.38 6.38 8.05
CA HIS A 105 -8.46 7.30 8.38
C HIS A 105 -9.60 7.08 7.38
N ASN A 106 -10.84 7.01 7.89
CA ASN A 106 -12.06 6.93 7.08
C ASN A 106 -12.40 8.28 6.45
#